data_AF-A0A455T4J2-F1
#
_entry.id   AF-A0A455T4J2-F1
#
_cell.length_a   1.000
_cell.length_b   1.000
_cell.length_c   1.000
_cell.angle_alpha   90.00
_cell.angle_beta   90.00
_cell.angle_gamma   90.00
#
_symmetry.space_group_name_H-M   'P 1'
#
loop_
_entity.id
_entity.type
_entity.pdbx_description
1 polymer ?
#
loop_
_entity_poly.entity_id
_entity_poly.type
_entity_poly.pdbx_seq_one_letter_code
_entity_poly.pdbx_strand_id
1 'polypeptide(L)'
;MPTASQPPYAPRRGRLARPRTRQWLLAALLCLLLAASAVLAWGLYALLTGSNIGAEPTSHSTVTFIAEHPQEAANEQQVVVLAQRYLGAFLHHDYTTMWSLLVPARRALWPNEQAFAHFWQERFAHYNLQGFSLGLPSRLSRWVDPETMTSYSDVLTVPVSLQLTPDATLSKEANLPPEDRAPESVYRNLPFIVQASPGQGTAQLHWYVLAGGPADPEAPILPPPQPAAHSVAVPILMYHHVSPAPTHNLLDFSLTVTPRNFAAQLDYLKSHGYHTITFNQLFNALYFDAPLPPHPIILTFDDGYEDVYRYAVPLLQAHGFSGMFYIITGAVGATGYMSWGEIRDLLAQGMQVGSHTVHHTSLGWIIIGDPQLTQQELQLSKSTLQQHLGITIQQFCYPSGEPFRHGTALEQARVTVMLASDGYVGATTDPGPTGWLQQSTRPFALLRIRVDGRESLADFIASLPS
;
A
#
# COMPACT_ATOMS: atom_id res chain seq x y z
N MET A 1 -27.95 -69.80 -45.00
CA MET A 1 -28.20 -69.43 -46.41
C MET A 1 -29.17 -70.45 -46.99
N PRO A 2 -30.24 -70.10 -47.75
CA PRO A 2 -30.34 -69.01 -48.73
C PRO A 2 -31.57 -68.08 -48.57
N THR A 3 -31.69 -67.16 -49.54
CA THR A 3 -32.48 -65.92 -49.65
C THR A 3 -33.74 -66.01 -50.54
N ALA A 4 -34.56 -64.92 -50.51
CA ALA A 4 -35.60 -64.41 -51.45
C ALA A 4 -37.08 -64.62 -51.00
N SER A 5 -38.08 -63.71 -51.17
CA SER A 5 -38.23 -62.41 -51.89
C SER A 5 -39.57 -61.69 -51.56
N GLN A 6 -39.54 -60.35 -51.35
CA GLN A 6 -40.46 -59.21 -51.74
C GLN A 6 -42.01 -59.24 -51.46
N PRO A 7 -42.79 -58.11 -51.45
CA PRO A 7 -42.60 -56.82 -52.17
C PRO A 7 -43.07 -55.53 -51.35
N PRO A 8 -43.49 -54.36 -51.91
CA PRO A 8 -43.04 -53.02 -51.47
C PRO A 8 -44.11 -52.19 -50.72
N TYR A 9 -43.73 -51.14 -49.97
CA TYR A 9 -44.67 -50.16 -49.40
C TYR A 9 -44.28 -48.71 -49.72
N ALA A 10 -45.28 -47.96 -50.19
CA ALA A 10 -45.17 -46.60 -50.73
C ALA A 10 -44.83 -45.52 -49.68
N PRO A 11 -44.18 -44.41 -50.07
CA PRO A 11 -43.92 -43.29 -49.16
C PRO A 11 -45.16 -42.39 -49.00
N ARG A 12 -45.57 -42.15 -47.74
CA ARG A 12 -46.58 -41.14 -47.37
C ARG A 12 -46.01 -39.73 -47.52
N ARG A 13 -46.78 -38.85 -48.19
CA ARG A 13 -46.55 -37.40 -48.25
C ARG A 13 -46.67 -36.78 -46.85
N GLY A 14 -45.58 -36.18 -46.35
CA GLY A 14 -45.57 -35.26 -45.19
C GLY A 14 -45.41 -33.81 -45.65
N ARG A 15 -46.28 -32.93 -45.17
CA ARG A 15 -46.36 -31.50 -45.50
C ARG A 15 -45.04 -30.76 -45.24
N LEU A 16 -44.58 -29.96 -46.21
CA LEU A 16 -43.57 -28.92 -46.02
C LEU A 16 -44.08 -27.85 -45.05
N ALA A 17 -43.43 -27.72 -43.88
CA ALA A 17 -43.63 -26.62 -42.96
C ALA A 17 -42.83 -25.39 -43.45
N ARG A 18 -43.50 -24.22 -43.51
CA ARG A 18 -42.90 -22.93 -43.89
C ARG A 18 -41.85 -22.45 -42.87
N PRO A 19 -40.81 -21.71 -43.28
CA PRO A 19 -39.70 -21.33 -42.41
C PRO A 19 -40.11 -20.29 -41.33
N ARG A 20 -39.70 -20.55 -40.08
CA ARG A 20 -39.95 -19.77 -38.86
C ARG A 20 -39.14 -18.46 -38.75
N THR A 21 -38.58 -17.92 -39.84
CA THR A 21 -37.64 -16.78 -39.76
C THR A 21 -38.31 -15.45 -39.39
N ARG A 22 -39.58 -15.23 -39.76
CA ARG A 22 -40.31 -13.99 -39.38
C ARG A 22 -40.70 -13.90 -37.90
N GLN A 23 -40.89 -15.03 -37.22
CA GLN A 23 -41.28 -15.05 -35.81
C GLN A 23 -40.10 -14.67 -34.89
N TRP A 24 -38.88 -15.09 -35.24
CA TRP A 24 -37.68 -14.72 -34.49
C TRP A 24 -37.31 -13.24 -34.63
N LEU A 25 -37.48 -12.66 -35.82
CA LEU A 25 -37.23 -11.24 -36.04
C LEU A 25 -38.24 -10.35 -35.29
N LEU A 26 -39.52 -10.74 -35.26
CA LEU A 26 -40.54 -10.04 -34.48
C LEU A 26 -40.31 -10.16 -32.97
N ALA A 27 -39.87 -11.33 -32.48
CA ALA A 27 -39.52 -11.51 -31.07
C ALA A 27 -38.29 -10.69 -30.66
N ALA A 28 -37.25 -10.65 -31.50
CA ALA A 28 -36.06 -9.84 -31.25
C ALA A 28 -36.36 -8.34 -31.25
N LEU A 29 -37.21 -7.87 -32.17
CA LEU A 29 -37.65 -6.47 -32.22
C LEU A 29 -38.48 -6.10 -30.99
N LEU A 30 -39.33 -7.01 -30.51
CA LEU A 30 -40.12 -6.81 -29.29
C LEU A 30 -39.24 -6.74 -28.04
N CYS A 31 -38.21 -7.59 -27.93
CA CYS A 31 -37.24 -7.54 -26.84
C CYS A 31 -36.43 -6.23 -26.84
N LEU A 32 -36.01 -5.75 -28.01
CA LEU A 32 -35.30 -4.47 -28.13
C LEU A 32 -36.19 -3.28 -27.76
N LEU A 33 -37.46 -3.30 -28.15
CA LEU A 33 -38.43 -2.26 -27.78
C LEU A 33 -38.73 -2.29 -26.27
N LEU A 34 -38.83 -3.47 -25.65
CA LEU A 34 -39.00 -3.61 -24.21
C LEU A 34 -37.76 -3.12 -23.45
N ALA A 35 -36.55 -3.46 -23.89
CA ALA A 35 -35.32 -2.97 -23.28
C ALA A 35 -35.18 -1.43 -23.41
N ALA A 36 -35.49 -0.86 -24.57
CA ALA A 36 -35.50 0.58 -24.77
C ALA A 36 -36.54 1.29 -23.88
N SER A 37 -37.73 0.69 -23.71
CA SER A 37 -38.76 1.20 -22.81
C SER A 37 -38.36 1.14 -21.34
N ALA A 38 -37.62 0.11 -20.93
CA ALA A 38 -37.10 -0.02 -19.56
C ALA A 38 -35.99 1.01 -19.28
N VAL A 39 -35.09 1.27 -20.24
CA VAL A 39 -34.05 2.30 -20.13
C VAL A 39 -34.67 3.71 -20.08
N LEU A 40 -35.69 3.97 -20.89
CA LEU A 40 -36.42 5.24 -20.85
C LEU A 40 -37.23 5.41 -19.56
N ALA A 41 -37.87 4.34 -19.06
CA ALA A 41 -38.57 4.37 -17.78
C ALA A 41 -37.61 4.56 -16.60
N TRP A 42 -36.41 3.97 -16.65
CA TRP A 42 -35.38 4.15 -15.63
C TRP A 42 -34.74 5.55 -15.69
N GLY A 43 -34.47 6.06 -16.90
CA GLY A 43 -34.00 7.44 -17.10
C GLY A 43 -35.04 8.47 -16.63
N LEU A 44 -36.32 8.25 -16.91
CA LEU A 44 -37.41 9.12 -16.47
C LEU A 44 -37.65 9.00 -14.96
N TYR A 45 -37.52 7.81 -14.37
CA TYR A 45 -37.54 7.60 -12.93
C TYR A 45 -36.38 8.35 -12.24
N ALA A 46 -35.15 8.22 -12.73
CA ALA A 46 -33.99 8.94 -12.20
C ALA A 46 -34.11 10.47 -12.31
N LEU A 47 -34.75 10.97 -13.38
CA LEU A 47 -35.05 12.40 -13.56
C LEU A 47 -36.19 12.89 -12.66
N LEU A 48 -37.19 12.05 -12.36
CA LEU A 48 -38.37 12.42 -11.57
C LEU A 48 -38.19 12.18 -10.06
N THR A 49 -37.32 11.26 -9.64
CA THR A 49 -37.08 10.95 -8.23
C THR A 49 -35.90 11.68 -7.63
N GLY A 50 -35.20 12.55 -8.39
CA GLY A 50 -34.21 13.50 -7.87
C GLY A 50 -33.38 12.94 -6.72
N SER A 51 -32.80 11.76 -6.91
CA SER A 51 -32.20 11.00 -5.82
C SER A 51 -30.78 11.51 -5.59
N ASN A 52 -30.70 12.51 -4.72
CA ASN A 52 -29.66 12.58 -3.69
C ASN A 52 -29.40 11.17 -3.17
N ILE A 53 -28.32 10.55 -3.61
CA ILE A 53 -27.77 9.37 -2.94
C ILE A 53 -27.07 9.94 -1.70
N GLY A 54 -27.81 9.89 -0.58
CA GLY A 54 -27.30 10.19 0.73
C GLY A 54 -26.16 9.23 1.05
N ALA A 55 -25.04 9.81 1.45
CA ALA A 55 -23.99 9.12 2.19
C ALA A 55 -24.62 8.47 3.44
N GLU A 56 -24.39 7.18 3.63
CA GLU A 56 -24.39 6.61 4.99
C GLU A 56 -23.32 7.35 5.82
N PRO A 57 -23.51 7.49 7.14
CA PRO A 57 -22.64 8.32 7.95
C PRO A 57 -21.28 7.64 8.04
N THR A 58 -20.37 8.04 7.15
CA THR A 58 -18.95 8.02 7.47
C THR A 58 -18.83 8.69 8.82
N SER A 59 -18.15 8.06 9.77
CA SER A 59 -17.58 8.78 10.91
C SER A 59 -16.69 9.86 10.32
N HIS A 60 -17.29 11.03 10.09
CA HIS A 60 -16.58 12.20 9.65
C HIS A 60 -15.61 12.51 10.79
N SER A 61 -14.33 12.25 10.56
CA SER A 61 -13.34 13.23 10.98
C SER A 61 -13.78 14.52 10.32
N THR A 62 -14.57 15.31 11.04
CA THR A 62 -15.11 16.58 10.55
C THR A 62 -13.91 17.43 10.22
N VAL A 63 -13.64 17.56 8.92
CA VAL A 63 -12.71 18.53 8.40
C VAL A 63 -13.43 19.87 8.51
N THR A 64 -13.32 20.51 9.67
CA THR A 64 -13.90 21.83 9.92
C THR A 64 -13.04 22.86 9.20
N PHE A 65 -13.61 23.51 8.18
CA PHE A 65 -12.98 24.62 7.49
C PHE A 65 -13.92 25.81 7.39
N ILE A 66 -13.57 26.81 8.20
CA ILE A 66 -13.44 28.26 7.99
C ILE A 66 -12.69 28.61 9.27
N ALA A 67 -11.56 29.34 9.25
CA ALA A 67 -10.97 29.79 10.50
C ALA A 67 -12.04 30.60 11.25
N GLU A 68 -12.72 29.99 12.22
CA GLU A 68 -13.81 30.62 12.96
C GLU A 68 -13.25 31.73 13.87
N HIS A 69 -11.93 31.66 14.12
CA HIS A 69 -11.19 32.58 14.95
C HIS A 69 -9.90 33.13 14.28
N PRO A 70 -9.59 34.43 14.44
CA PRO A 70 -8.39 35.07 13.88
C PRO A 70 -7.06 34.39 14.24
N GLN A 71 -7.00 33.76 15.42
CA GLN A 71 -5.82 33.05 15.89
C GLN A 71 -5.55 31.78 15.07
N GLU A 72 -6.61 31.10 14.60
CA GLU A 72 -6.47 29.89 13.78
C GLU A 72 -5.97 30.25 12.39
N ALA A 73 -6.51 31.31 11.79
CA ALA A 73 -6.00 31.85 10.54
C ALA A 73 -4.52 32.27 10.65
N ALA A 74 -4.12 32.87 11.77
CA ALA A 74 -2.73 33.24 12.01
C ALA A 74 -1.81 32.00 12.12
N ASN A 75 -2.25 30.95 12.79
CA ASN A 75 -1.52 29.69 12.90
C ASN A 75 -1.37 29.01 11.53
N GLU A 76 -2.46 28.93 10.75
CA GLU A 76 -2.44 28.37 9.39
C GLU A 76 -1.44 29.12 8.48
N GLN A 77 -1.43 30.46 8.56
CA GLN A 77 -0.47 31.27 7.81
C GLN A 77 0.99 31.00 8.23
N GLN A 78 1.26 30.84 9.53
CA GLN A 78 2.59 30.50 10.02
C GLN A 78 3.06 29.13 9.52
N VAL A 79 2.16 28.14 9.45
CA VAL A 79 2.47 26.81 8.92
C VAL A 79 2.79 26.86 7.42
N VAL A 80 2.03 27.63 6.63
CA VAL A 80 2.33 27.84 5.21
C VAL A 80 3.72 28.46 5.02
N VAL A 81 4.07 29.47 5.82
CA VAL A 81 5.40 30.09 5.79
C VAL A 81 6.50 29.09 6.18
N LEU A 82 6.27 28.24 7.18
CA LEU A 82 7.20 27.20 7.58
C LEU A 82 7.39 26.16 6.45
N ALA A 83 6.31 25.72 5.81
CA ALA A 83 6.37 24.80 4.66
C ALA A 83 7.17 25.41 3.50
N GLN A 84 6.91 26.68 3.16
CA GLN A 84 7.67 27.40 2.13
C GLN A 84 9.16 27.48 2.47
N ARG A 85 9.51 27.72 3.73
CA ARG A 85 10.92 27.76 4.17
C ARG A 85 11.58 26.39 4.09
N TYR A 86 10.93 25.34 4.60
CA TYR A 86 11.47 23.99 4.62
C TYR A 86 11.66 23.42 3.20
N LEU A 87 10.61 23.51 2.37
CA LEU A 87 10.65 23.01 1.00
C LEU A 87 11.51 23.90 0.09
N GLY A 88 11.55 25.21 0.35
CA GLY A 88 12.48 26.12 -0.29
C GLY A 88 13.94 25.72 0.01
N ALA A 89 14.25 25.38 1.26
CA ALA A 89 15.57 24.87 1.62
C ALA A 89 15.87 23.53 0.92
N PHE A 90 14.90 22.62 0.85
CA PHE A 90 15.01 21.36 0.11
C PHE A 90 15.35 21.57 -1.38
N LEU A 91 14.62 22.45 -2.07
CA LEU A 91 14.88 22.78 -3.48
C LEU A 91 16.28 23.33 -3.74
N HIS A 92 16.85 24.06 -2.78
CA HIS A 92 18.17 24.69 -2.91
C HIS A 92 19.29 23.89 -2.22
N HIS A 93 19.01 22.66 -1.78
CA HIS A 93 19.93 21.79 -1.07
C HIS A 93 20.51 22.40 0.23
N ASP A 94 19.76 23.30 0.89
CA ASP A 94 20.09 23.88 2.20
C ASP A 94 19.63 22.93 3.32
N TYR A 95 20.36 21.84 3.47
CA TYR A 95 20.05 20.80 4.45
C TYR A 95 20.24 21.27 5.90
N THR A 96 21.06 22.28 6.14
CA THR A 96 21.21 22.91 7.47
C THR A 96 19.91 23.58 7.90
N THR A 97 19.27 24.33 7.01
CA THR A 97 17.95 24.92 7.30
C THR A 97 16.91 23.81 7.52
N MET A 98 16.84 22.81 6.64
CA MET A 98 15.90 21.68 6.83
C MET A 98 16.10 21.01 8.19
N TRP A 99 17.33 20.64 8.52
CA TRP A 99 17.70 20.01 9.80
C TRP A 99 17.26 20.86 10.99
N SER A 100 17.53 22.16 10.97
CA SER A 100 17.19 23.07 12.07
C SER A 100 15.69 23.21 12.34
N LEU A 101 14.85 22.94 11.33
CA LEU A 101 13.39 23.06 11.42
C LEU A 101 12.71 21.75 11.88
N LEU A 102 13.44 20.63 11.89
CA LEU A 102 12.93 19.36 12.41
C LEU A 102 12.79 19.41 13.93
N VAL A 103 11.73 18.77 14.43
CA VAL A 103 11.60 18.49 15.87
C VAL A 103 12.82 17.69 16.37
N PRO A 104 13.33 17.92 17.60
CA PRO A 104 14.49 17.19 18.12
C PRO A 104 14.41 15.66 17.99
N ALA A 105 13.23 15.07 18.19
CA ALA A 105 13.03 13.63 18.06
C ALA A 105 13.31 13.11 16.64
N ARG A 106 12.96 13.87 15.60
CA ARG A 106 13.24 13.50 14.19
C ARG A 106 14.72 13.64 13.86
N ARG A 107 15.40 14.66 14.41
CA ARG A 107 16.86 14.78 14.29
C ARG A 107 17.61 13.62 14.95
N ALA A 108 17.09 13.11 16.07
CA ALA A 108 17.70 12.00 16.80
C ALA A 108 17.68 10.65 16.03
N LEU A 109 16.88 10.54 14.97
CA LEU A 109 16.89 9.38 14.08
C LEU A 109 18.14 9.34 13.18
N TRP A 110 18.88 10.44 13.09
CA TRP A 110 20.07 10.57 12.27
C TRP A 110 21.32 10.65 13.16
N PRO A 111 22.44 10.04 12.75
CA PRO A 111 23.71 10.16 13.48
C PRO A 111 24.15 11.62 13.67
N ASN A 112 23.96 12.45 12.66
CA ASN A 112 24.27 13.88 12.65
C ASN A 112 23.65 14.55 11.40
N GLU A 113 23.79 15.88 11.33
CA GLU A 113 23.32 16.70 10.20
C GLU A 113 23.96 16.31 8.86
N GLN A 114 25.23 15.88 8.87
CA GLN A 114 25.93 15.51 7.63
C GLN A 114 25.37 14.22 7.03
N ALA A 115 25.04 13.22 7.86
CA ALA A 115 24.37 12.00 7.41
C ALA A 115 22.98 12.30 6.83
N PHE A 116 22.22 13.21 7.46
CA PHE A 116 20.95 13.69 6.94
C PHE A 116 21.10 14.38 5.57
N ALA A 117 22.07 15.27 5.43
CA ALA A 117 22.34 15.95 4.16
C ALA A 117 22.74 14.97 3.05
N HIS A 118 23.63 14.01 3.36
CA HIS A 118 24.07 12.98 2.41
C HIS A 118 22.89 12.14 1.89
N PHE A 119 22.00 11.70 2.79
CA PHE A 119 20.81 10.94 2.39
C PHE A 119 19.96 11.68 1.34
N TRP A 120 19.67 12.96 1.54
CA TRP A 120 18.86 13.72 0.58
C TRP A 120 19.59 13.97 -0.74
N GLN A 121 20.91 14.16 -0.68
CA GLN A 121 21.74 14.26 -1.89
C GLN A 121 21.67 12.99 -2.72
N GLU A 122 21.83 11.82 -2.09
CA GLU A 122 21.77 10.53 -2.79
C GLU A 122 20.37 10.21 -3.29
N ARG A 123 19.33 10.41 -2.45
CA ARG A 123 17.94 10.09 -2.77
C ARG A 123 17.41 10.85 -4.00
N PHE A 124 17.89 12.07 -4.23
CA PHE A 124 17.50 12.90 -5.37
C PHE A 124 18.66 13.22 -6.33
N ALA A 125 19.79 12.50 -6.26
CA ALA A 125 21.00 12.74 -7.07
C ALA A 125 20.73 12.80 -8.58
N HIS A 126 19.65 12.15 -8.98
CA HIS A 126 19.23 11.82 -10.32
C HIS A 126 18.03 12.62 -10.82
N TYR A 127 17.57 13.58 -10.02
CA TYR A 127 16.38 14.37 -10.27
C TYR A 127 16.68 15.85 -10.13
N ASN A 128 16.19 16.63 -11.10
CA ASN A 128 16.18 18.08 -11.01
C ASN A 128 14.91 18.53 -10.29
N LEU A 129 15.05 19.08 -9.08
CA LEU A 129 13.94 19.65 -8.33
C LEU A 129 13.55 21.01 -8.93
N GLN A 130 12.32 21.14 -9.41
CA GLN A 130 11.87 22.33 -10.16
C GLN A 130 11.02 23.28 -9.31
N GLY A 131 10.26 22.74 -8.36
CA GLY A 131 9.30 23.52 -7.58
C GLY A 131 8.45 22.65 -6.67
N PHE A 132 7.57 23.29 -5.91
CA PHE A 132 6.51 22.63 -5.18
C PHE A 132 5.23 23.47 -5.20
N SER A 133 4.09 22.82 -4.93
CA SER A 133 2.82 23.48 -4.68
C SER A 133 2.27 23.08 -3.32
N LEU A 134 1.66 24.04 -2.62
CA LEU A 134 1.00 23.83 -1.34
C LEU A 134 -0.51 23.77 -1.54
N GLY A 135 -1.15 22.78 -0.93
CA GLY A 135 -2.59 22.71 -0.73
C GLY A 135 -3.04 23.58 0.44
N LEU A 136 -4.30 23.40 0.85
CA LEU A 136 -4.84 24.13 1.99
C LEU A 136 -4.39 23.47 3.30
N PRO A 137 -3.92 24.24 4.29
CA PRO A 137 -3.64 23.72 5.62
C PRO A 137 -4.91 23.15 6.24
N SER A 138 -4.77 22.13 7.08
CA SER A 138 -5.87 21.49 7.82
C SER A 138 -5.39 21.04 9.19
N ARG A 139 -6.31 20.86 10.14
CA ARG A 139 -6.00 20.35 11.48
C ARG A 139 -6.31 18.86 11.57
N LEU A 140 -5.40 18.13 12.20
CA LEU A 140 -5.63 16.75 12.64
C LEU A 140 -5.64 16.74 14.16
N SER A 141 -6.71 16.20 14.75
CA SER A 141 -6.80 16.01 16.21
C SER A 141 -5.70 15.08 16.72
N ARG A 142 -5.29 14.12 15.89
CA ARG A 142 -4.23 13.15 16.18
C ARG A 142 -3.52 12.74 14.90
N TRP A 143 -2.21 12.53 15.00
CA TRP A 143 -1.39 11.88 13.98
C TRP A 143 -0.42 10.91 14.64
N VAL A 144 -0.23 9.73 14.06
CA VAL A 144 0.75 8.73 14.52
C VAL A 144 1.86 8.68 13.48
N ASP A 145 3.09 8.92 13.91
CA ASP A 145 4.27 8.79 13.06
C ASP A 145 4.55 7.29 12.81
N PRO A 146 4.46 6.79 11.57
CA PRO A 146 4.64 5.37 11.27
C PRO A 146 6.08 4.87 11.52
N GLU A 147 7.08 5.76 11.53
CA GLU A 147 8.48 5.39 11.77
C GLU A 147 8.77 5.17 13.26
N THR A 148 8.12 5.96 14.12
CA THR A 148 8.43 5.98 15.57
C THR A 148 7.29 5.48 16.44
N MET A 149 6.09 5.30 15.85
CA MET A 149 4.82 5.06 16.53
C MET A 149 4.49 6.13 17.60
N THR A 150 5.12 7.30 17.51
CA THR A 150 4.83 8.43 18.40
C THR A 150 3.51 9.06 18.00
N SER A 151 2.62 9.24 18.97
CA SER A 151 1.34 9.91 18.77
C SER A 151 1.45 11.39 19.10
N TYR A 152 1.10 12.23 18.14
CA TYR A 152 1.02 13.69 18.27
C TYR A 152 -0.46 14.12 18.27
N SER A 153 -0.81 15.06 19.14
CA SER A 153 -2.13 15.68 19.16
C SER A 153 -2.08 17.09 18.57
N ASP A 154 -3.21 17.53 18.03
CA ASP A 154 -3.44 18.90 17.54
C ASP A 154 -2.37 19.38 16.55
N VAL A 155 -2.04 18.54 15.58
CA VAL A 155 -1.09 18.88 14.52
C VAL A 155 -1.78 19.61 13.38
N LEU A 156 -1.01 20.42 12.66
CA LEU A 156 -1.44 21.00 11.38
C LEU A 156 -0.76 20.26 10.24
N THR A 157 -1.49 20.05 9.15
CA THR A 157 -0.96 19.44 7.94
C THR A 157 -1.27 20.28 6.70
N VAL A 158 -0.33 20.33 5.77
CA VAL A 158 -0.47 20.95 4.45
C VAL A 158 -0.16 19.89 3.39
N PRO A 159 -1.07 19.61 2.44
CA PRO A 159 -0.74 18.76 1.31
C PRO A 159 0.33 19.43 0.43
N VAL A 160 1.37 18.71 0.06
CA VAL A 160 2.47 19.25 -0.76
C VAL A 160 2.67 18.36 -1.98
N SER A 161 2.77 18.98 -3.15
CA SER A 161 3.19 18.28 -4.36
C SER A 161 4.53 18.80 -4.85
N LEU A 162 5.44 17.90 -5.20
CA LEU A 162 6.77 18.23 -5.73
C LEU A 162 6.75 18.18 -7.25
N GLN A 163 7.35 19.18 -7.89
CA GLN A 163 7.68 19.14 -9.30
C GLN A 163 9.16 18.80 -9.46
N LEU A 164 9.44 17.71 -10.15
CA LEU A 164 10.79 17.23 -10.43
C LEU A 164 10.81 16.54 -11.79
N THR A 165 11.99 16.51 -12.42
CA THR A 165 12.22 15.78 -13.66
C THR A 165 13.49 14.95 -13.56
N PRO A 166 13.55 13.76 -14.18
CA PRO A 166 14.80 13.02 -14.27
C PRO A 166 15.89 13.85 -14.94
N ASP A 167 17.14 13.63 -14.55
CA ASP A 167 18.28 14.21 -15.25
C ASP A 167 18.52 13.54 -16.62
N ALA A 168 19.54 14.01 -17.35
CA ALA A 168 19.90 13.48 -18.66
C ALA A 168 20.47 12.05 -18.64
N THR A 169 20.88 11.55 -17.46
CA THR A 169 21.40 10.19 -17.29
C THR A 169 20.24 9.19 -17.21
N LEU A 170 19.23 9.45 -16.36
CA LEU A 170 18.03 8.60 -16.31
C LEU A 170 17.20 8.71 -17.58
N SER A 171 17.04 9.92 -18.12
CA SER A 171 16.20 10.14 -19.32
C SER A 171 16.68 9.35 -20.55
N LYS A 172 17.91 8.84 -20.55
CA LYS A 172 18.50 8.02 -21.63
C LYS A 172 18.36 6.52 -21.39
N GLU A 173 17.94 6.10 -20.21
CA GLU A 173 17.74 4.69 -19.93
C GLU A 173 16.45 4.18 -20.59
N ALA A 174 16.59 3.14 -21.40
CA ALA A 174 15.53 2.68 -22.28
C ALA A 174 14.30 2.08 -21.55
N ASN A 175 14.39 1.86 -20.23
CA ASN A 175 13.43 1.09 -19.45
C ASN A 175 13.09 1.72 -18.09
N LEU A 176 12.99 3.05 -18.00
CA LEU A 176 12.47 3.68 -16.78
C LEU A 176 11.05 3.18 -16.46
N PRO A 177 10.76 2.77 -15.21
CA PRO A 177 9.40 2.61 -14.68
C PRO A 177 8.51 3.83 -14.96
N PRO A 178 7.17 3.70 -15.06
CA PRO A 178 6.29 4.83 -15.34
C PRO A 178 6.40 5.97 -14.34
N GLU A 179 6.63 5.68 -13.05
CA GLU A 179 6.87 6.68 -12.02
C GLU A 179 8.17 7.45 -12.26
N ASP A 180 9.23 6.83 -12.79
CA ASP A 180 10.44 7.56 -13.14
C ASP A 180 10.27 8.38 -14.43
N ARG A 181 9.29 8.04 -15.29
CA ARG A 181 8.93 8.86 -16.46
C ARG A 181 8.10 10.09 -16.09
N ALA A 182 7.35 10.01 -15.00
CA ALA A 182 6.51 11.08 -14.47
C ALA A 182 6.60 11.10 -12.93
N PRO A 183 7.77 11.42 -12.34
CA PRO A 183 8.00 11.32 -10.90
C PRO A 183 7.08 12.25 -10.10
N GLU A 184 6.63 13.33 -10.71
CA GLU A 184 5.61 14.21 -10.15
C GLU A 184 4.26 13.51 -9.92
N SER A 185 4.03 12.32 -10.46
CA SER A 185 2.78 11.55 -10.23
C SER A 185 2.73 10.90 -8.85
N VAL A 186 3.88 10.47 -8.31
CA VAL A 186 3.95 9.82 -7.00
C VAL A 186 4.20 10.81 -5.87
N TYR A 187 4.77 11.98 -6.14
CA TYR A 187 4.95 13.07 -5.15
C TYR A 187 3.81 14.09 -5.18
N ARG A 188 2.56 13.64 -5.16
CA ARG A 188 1.37 14.51 -5.11
C ARG A 188 0.70 14.44 -3.75
N ASN A 189 0.29 15.60 -3.24
CA ASN A 189 -0.52 15.75 -2.02
C ASN A 189 0.06 15.01 -0.80
N LEU A 190 1.39 14.94 -0.67
CA LEU A 190 2.04 14.31 0.47
C LEU A 190 1.93 15.23 1.70
N PRO A 191 1.64 14.66 2.89
CA PRO A 191 1.35 15.46 4.06
C PRO A 191 2.63 16.09 4.64
N PHE A 192 2.70 17.42 4.62
CA PHE A 192 3.65 18.17 5.43
C PHE A 192 3.01 18.43 6.79
N ILE A 193 3.55 17.87 7.86
CA ILE A 193 2.93 17.85 9.19
C ILE A 193 3.81 18.61 10.17
N VAL A 194 3.20 19.47 10.97
CA VAL A 194 3.90 20.30 11.95
C VAL A 194 3.17 20.31 13.29
N GLN A 195 3.93 20.56 14.35
CA GLN A 195 3.39 20.76 15.69
C GLN A 195 3.97 22.04 16.30
N ALA A 196 3.12 22.76 17.02
CA ALA A 196 3.55 23.89 17.82
C ALA A 196 4.13 23.41 19.17
N SER A 197 5.28 23.92 19.54
CA SER A 197 5.77 23.83 20.92
C SER A 197 5.21 24.98 21.75
N PRO A 198 4.73 24.72 22.98
CA PRO A 198 4.35 25.79 23.90
C PRO A 198 5.56 26.69 24.16
N GLY A 199 5.50 27.94 23.69
CA GLY A 199 6.54 28.92 23.98
C GLY A 199 6.65 29.12 25.50
N GLN A 200 7.87 29.02 26.03
CA GLN A 200 8.16 29.44 27.41
C GLN A 200 7.93 30.96 27.50
N GLY A 201 6.70 31.38 27.81
CA GLY A 201 6.37 32.75 28.21
C GLY A 201 6.23 33.81 27.10
N THR A 202 6.22 33.45 25.82
CA THR A 202 5.92 34.38 24.72
C THR A 202 4.65 33.98 23.97
N ALA A 203 3.87 34.96 23.51
CA ALA A 203 2.63 34.76 22.74
C ALA A 203 2.85 34.17 21.33
N GLN A 204 4.08 33.78 20.98
CA GLN A 204 4.46 33.32 19.65
C GLN A 204 4.82 31.84 19.69
N LEU A 205 3.99 31.02 19.04
CA LEU A 205 4.21 29.58 18.92
C LEU A 205 5.44 29.32 18.03
N HIS A 206 6.30 28.39 18.45
CA HIS A 206 7.36 27.87 17.60
C HIS A 206 6.86 26.57 16.97
N TRP A 207 6.82 26.53 15.64
CA TRP A 207 6.40 25.37 14.88
C TRP A 207 7.60 24.52 14.46
N TYR A 208 7.48 23.20 14.62
CA TYR A 208 8.48 22.22 14.21
C TYR A 208 7.90 21.31 13.13
N VAL A 209 8.76 20.90 12.20
CA VAL A 209 8.42 19.91 11.18
C VAL A 209 8.48 18.52 11.80
N LEU A 210 7.34 17.84 11.74
CA LEU A 210 7.17 16.43 12.08
C LEU A 210 7.32 15.57 10.82
N ALA A 211 6.61 15.89 9.74
CA ALA A 211 6.73 15.22 8.45
C ALA A 211 6.97 16.24 7.33
N GLY A 212 7.98 15.99 6.50
CA GLY A 212 8.46 16.91 5.46
C GLY A 212 7.68 16.91 4.14
N GLY A 213 6.56 16.19 4.05
CA GLY A 213 5.86 15.99 2.77
C GLY A 213 6.74 15.22 1.78
N PRO A 214 7.00 15.73 0.56
CA PRO A 214 7.96 15.13 -0.38
C PRO A 214 9.38 15.01 0.14
N ALA A 215 9.76 15.84 1.10
CA ALA A 215 11.05 15.81 1.79
C ALA A 215 10.94 15.11 3.15
N ASP A 216 10.18 14.01 3.19
CA ASP A 216 10.09 13.09 4.32
C ASP A 216 10.64 11.70 3.97
N PRO A 217 11.35 10.99 4.87
CA PRO A 217 11.80 9.62 4.63
C PRO A 217 10.67 8.67 4.19
N GLU A 218 9.44 8.90 4.65
CA GLU A 218 8.24 8.13 4.30
C GLU A 218 7.56 8.56 2.99
N ALA A 219 8.06 9.60 2.31
CA ALA A 219 7.63 9.89 0.94
C ALA A 219 7.93 8.69 0.01
N PRO A 220 7.21 8.52 -1.12
CA PRO A 220 7.46 7.42 -2.05
C PRO A 220 8.92 7.30 -2.47
N ILE A 221 9.36 6.07 -2.74
CA ILE A 221 10.72 5.77 -3.18
C ILE A 221 10.74 5.79 -4.71
N LEU A 222 11.70 6.49 -5.29
CA LEU A 222 12.11 6.29 -6.68
C LEU A 222 13.40 5.47 -6.63
N PRO A 223 13.37 4.19 -7.04
CA PRO A 223 14.56 3.35 -7.00
C PRO A 223 15.69 3.96 -7.84
N PRO A 224 16.96 3.89 -7.39
CA PRO A 224 18.06 4.26 -8.27
C PRO A 224 18.11 3.26 -9.45
N PRO A 225 18.43 3.71 -10.67
CA PRO A 225 18.52 2.84 -11.84
C PRO A 225 19.42 1.62 -11.70
N GLN A 226 20.56 1.83 -11.04
CA GLN A 226 21.57 0.83 -10.80
C GLN A 226 21.94 0.90 -9.31
N PRO A 227 21.13 0.26 -8.44
CA PRO A 227 21.43 0.26 -7.01
C PRO A 227 22.79 -0.40 -6.78
N ALA A 228 23.64 0.24 -5.98
CA ALA A 228 24.85 -0.40 -5.48
C ALA A 228 24.47 -1.68 -4.72
N ALA A 229 25.27 -2.75 -4.88
CA ALA A 229 25.03 -3.99 -4.17
C ALA A 229 25.24 -3.78 -2.67
N HIS A 230 24.14 -3.81 -1.92
CA HIS A 230 24.11 -3.61 -0.48
C HIS A 230 23.19 -4.65 0.15
N SER A 231 23.43 -4.98 1.41
CA SER A 231 22.58 -5.91 2.15
C SER A 231 22.43 -5.46 3.59
N VAL A 232 21.20 -5.55 4.09
CA VAL A 232 20.84 -5.18 5.47
C VAL A 232 20.15 -6.35 6.16
N ALA A 233 20.48 -6.54 7.44
CA ALA A 233 19.86 -7.58 8.25
C ALA A 233 18.56 -7.05 8.88
N VAL A 234 17.43 -7.38 8.26
CA VAL A 234 16.08 -7.03 8.71
C VAL A 234 15.19 -8.27 8.58
N PRO A 235 14.82 -8.92 9.70
CA PRO A 235 13.80 -9.96 9.70
C PRO A 235 12.46 -9.38 9.28
N ILE A 236 11.79 -10.05 8.35
CA ILE A 236 10.43 -9.72 7.94
C ILE A 236 9.53 -10.87 8.39
N LEU A 237 8.82 -10.68 9.48
CA LEU A 237 7.91 -11.69 10.03
C LEU A 237 6.61 -11.71 9.24
N MET A 238 6.09 -12.89 9.00
CA MET A 238 4.85 -13.09 8.27
C MET A 238 3.80 -13.78 9.13
N TYR A 239 2.70 -13.07 9.31
CA TYR A 239 1.47 -13.50 9.96
C TYR A 239 0.34 -13.56 8.93
N HIS A 240 -0.73 -14.29 9.23
CA HIS A 240 -1.98 -14.28 8.46
C HIS A 240 -3.14 -13.97 9.39
N HIS A 241 -3.51 -14.92 10.25
CA HIS A 241 -4.59 -14.75 11.22
C HIS A 241 -4.05 -14.45 12.62
N VAL A 242 -4.73 -13.56 13.34
CA VAL A 242 -4.60 -13.40 14.80
C VAL A 242 -5.96 -13.58 15.44
N SER A 243 -6.26 -14.79 15.92
CA SER A 243 -7.63 -15.15 16.33
C SER A 243 -7.68 -16.02 17.59
N PRO A 244 -8.63 -15.77 18.51
CA PRO A 244 -8.83 -16.60 19.71
C PRO A 244 -9.48 -17.96 19.40
N ALA A 245 -9.98 -18.16 18.18
CA ALA A 245 -10.71 -19.36 17.76
C ALA A 245 -10.05 -20.00 16.52
N PRO A 246 -8.84 -20.56 16.66
CA PRO A 246 -8.17 -21.21 15.54
C PRO A 246 -8.97 -22.45 15.10
N THR A 247 -9.04 -22.69 13.79
CA THR A 247 -9.84 -23.81 13.28
C THR A 247 -9.11 -25.15 13.42
N HIS A 248 -9.82 -26.26 13.17
CA HIS A 248 -9.21 -27.59 13.14
C HIS A 248 -8.60 -27.97 11.78
N ASN A 249 -8.75 -27.12 10.75
CA ASN A 249 -8.08 -27.34 9.47
C ASN A 249 -6.57 -27.08 9.66
N LEU A 250 -5.71 -28.05 9.33
CA LEU A 250 -4.28 -27.95 9.61
C LEU A 250 -3.59 -26.76 8.93
N LEU A 251 -4.00 -26.41 7.71
CA LEU A 251 -3.42 -25.28 6.99
C LEU A 251 -3.78 -23.98 7.69
N ASP A 252 -5.07 -23.77 7.93
CA ASP A 252 -5.59 -22.58 8.59
C ASP A 252 -5.08 -22.45 10.05
N PHE A 253 -4.99 -23.57 10.77
CA PHE A 253 -4.38 -23.63 12.10
C PHE A 253 -2.91 -23.19 12.08
N SER A 254 -2.13 -23.62 11.07
CA SER A 254 -0.73 -23.20 10.92
C SER A 254 -0.56 -21.72 10.55
N LEU A 255 -1.62 -21.08 10.06
CA LEU A 255 -1.66 -19.66 9.71
C LEU A 255 -2.24 -18.78 10.83
N THR A 256 -2.74 -19.39 11.91
CA THR A 256 -3.43 -18.69 13.00
C THR A 256 -2.61 -18.62 14.28
N VAL A 257 -2.17 -17.42 14.64
CA VAL A 257 -1.57 -17.14 15.95
C VAL A 257 -2.67 -16.69 16.92
N THR A 258 -2.70 -17.20 18.14
CA THR A 258 -3.65 -16.70 19.14
C THR A 258 -3.23 -15.31 19.65
N PRO A 259 -4.16 -14.41 20.05
CA PRO A 259 -3.80 -13.11 20.61
C PRO A 259 -2.85 -13.20 21.81
N ARG A 260 -2.95 -14.27 22.61
CA ARG A 260 -2.03 -14.54 23.71
C ARG A 260 -0.61 -14.83 23.23
N ASN A 261 -0.46 -15.68 22.22
CA ASN A 261 0.86 -16.00 21.67
C ASN A 261 1.45 -14.79 20.96
N PHE A 262 0.64 -14.05 20.20
CA PHE A 262 1.06 -12.82 19.55
C PHE A 262 1.53 -11.77 20.56
N ALA A 263 0.78 -11.54 21.64
CA ALA A 263 1.22 -10.66 22.72
C ALA A 263 2.56 -11.10 23.32
N ALA A 264 2.75 -12.40 23.58
CA ALA A 264 4.03 -12.92 24.09
C ALA A 264 5.21 -12.73 23.11
N GLN A 265 4.95 -12.83 21.81
CA GLN A 265 5.94 -12.52 20.76
C GLN A 265 6.30 -11.03 20.77
N LEU A 266 5.30 -10.13 20.86
CA LEU A 266 5.55 -8.69 20.95
C LEU A 266 6.27 -8.29 22.24
N ASP A 267 5.92 -8.89 23.39
CA ASP A 267 6.60 -8.71 24.67
C ASP A 267 8.08 -9.09 24.57
N TYR A 268 8.38 -10.22 23.91
CA TYR A 268 9.75 -10.66 23.65
C TYR A 268 10.48 -9.62 22.78
N LEU A 269 9.93 -9.27 21.62
CA LEU A 269 10.54 -8.30 20.71
C LEU A 269 10.82 -6.97 21.42
N LYS A 270 9.85 -6.46 22.18
CA LYS A 270 10.00 -5.19 22.91
C LYS A 270 11.07 -5.25 23.98
N SER A 271 11.08 -6.32 24.79
CA SER A 271 12.05 -6.49 25.89
C SER A 271 13.48 -6.75 25.41
N HIS A 272 13.66 -7.21 24.17
CA HIS A 272 14.97 -7.45 23.53
C HIS A 272 15.40 -6.30 22.61
N GLY A 273 14.70 -5.16 22.69
CA GLY A 273 15.08 -3.93 22.01
C GLY A 273 14.87 -3.96 20.51
N TYR A 274 13.94 -4.78 19.99
CA TYR A 274 13.54 -4.70 18.59
C TYR A 274 12.74 -3.42 18.31
N HIS A 275 12.96 -2.87 17.12
CA HIS A 275 12.27 -1.69 16.62
C HIS A 275 11.60 -2.03 15.30
N THR A 276 10.27 -1.89 15.22
CA THR A 276 9.59 -2.02 13.93
C THR A 276 10.00 -0.88 13.01
N ILE A 277 10.29 -1.20 11.75
CA ILE A 277 10.58 -0.22 10.70
C ILE A 277 9.55 -0.29 9.58
N THR A 278 9.46 0.76 8.78
CA THR A 278 8.66 0.79 7.56
C THR A 278 9.41 0.16 6.38
N PHE A 279 8.69 -0.21 5.32
CA PHE A 279 9.37 -0.62 4.09
C PHE A 279 10.14 0.55 3.45
N ASN A 280 9.69 1.78 3.63
CA ASN A 280 10.42 2.96 3.18
C ASN A 280 11.76 3.08 3.90
N GLN A 281 11.81 2.87 5.22
CA GLN A 281 13.07 2.80 5.99
C GLN A 281 13.98 1.67 5.49
N LEU A 282 13.45 0.47 5.21
CA LEU A 282 14.22 -0.63 4.61
C LEU A 282 14.85 -0.22 3.26
N PHE A 283 14.05 0.35 2.36
CA PHE A 283 14.54 0.75 1.03
C PHE A 283 15.47 1.95 1.08
N ASN A 284 15.25 2.90 1.99
CA ASN A 284 16.16 4.01 2.25
C ASN A 284 17.53 3.50 2.72
N ALA A 285 17.57 2.47 3.57
CA ALA A 285 18.83 1.84 4.00
C ALA A 285 19.50 1.04 2.86
N LEU A 286 18.71 0.33 2.04
CA LEU A 286 19.22 -0.46 0.92
C LEU A 286 19.80 0.39 -0.20
N TYR A 287 19.18 1.53 -0.52
CA TYR A 287 19.51 2.35 -1.69
C TYR A 287 20.32 3.59 -1.37
N PHE A 288 20.13 4.19 -0.19
CA PHE A 288 20.65 5.53 0.13
C PHE A 288 21.44 5.56 1.45
N ASP A 289 21.80 4.39 1.99
CA ASP A 289 22.57 4.22 3.23
C ASP A 289 21.96 4.96 4.44
N ALA A 290 20.63 5.08 4.47
CA ALA A 290 19.92 5.66 5.60
C ALA A 290 20.09 4.81 6.86
N PRO A 291 20.23 5.43 8.05
CA PRO A 291 20.37 4.71 9.30
C PRO A 291 19.09 3.93 9.65
N LEU A 292 19.25 2.74 10.23
CA LEU A 292 18.18 1.99 10.85
C LEU A 292 18.30 2.02 12.38
N PRO A 293 17.20 1.91 13.12
CA PRO A 293 17.27 1.68 14.57
C PRO A 293 17.97 0.34 14.87
N PRO A 294 18.48 0.14 16.10
CA PRO A 294 19.01 -1.16 16.50
C PRO A 294 17.93 -2.25 16.39
N HIS A 295 18.34 -3.48 16.12
CA HIS A 295 17.44 -4.64 15.97
C HIS A 295 16.17 -4.33 15.13
N PRO A 296 16.32 -3.84 13.88
CA PRO A 296 15.19 -3.49 13.04
C PRO A 296 14.40 -4.75 12.68
N ILE A 297 13.08 -4.66 12.66
CA ILE A 297 12.18 -5.76 12.28
C ILE A 297 10.98 -5.23 11.50
N ILE A 298 10.42 -6.04 10.60
CA ILE A 298 9.17 -5.73 9.91
C ILE A 298 8.15 -6.81 10.25
N LEU A 299 6.94 -6.40 10.62
CA LEU A 299 5.80 -7.29 10.86
C LEU A 299 4.86 -7.18 9.66
N THR A 300 4.61 -8.28 8.97
CA THR A 300 3.71 -8.35 7.81
C THR A 300 2.49 -9.22 8.12
N PHE A 301 1.32 -8.80 7.64
CA PHE A 301 0.05 -9.50 7.77
C PHE A 301 -0.57 -9.65 6.39
N ASP A 302 -0.74 -10.88 5.95
CA ASP A 302 -1.26 -11.18 4.62
C ASP A 302 -2.80 -11.23 4.60
N ASP A 303 -3.38 -11.26 3.41
CA ASP A 303 -4.80 -11.47 3.08
C ASP A 303 -5.82 -10.37 3.46
N GLY A 304 -5.54 -9.55 4.47
CA GLY A 304 -6.45 -8.46 4.88
C GLY A 304 -7.64 -8.95 5.72
N TYR A 305 -7.45 -9.98 6.54
CA TYR A 305 -8.47 -10.49 7.45
C TYR A 305 -8.89 -9.47 8.52
N GLU A 306 -10.18 -9.50 8.86
CA GLU A 306 -10.77 -8.65 9.91
C GLU A 306 -10.19 -8.95 11.29
N ASP A 307 -9.81 -10.20 11.56
CA ASP A 307 -9.31 -10.62 12.87
C ASP A 307 -7.96 -9.97 13.23
N VAL A 308 -7.09 -9.74 12.25
CA VAL A 308 -5.83 -9.01 12.45
C VAL A 308 -6.11 -7.57 12.85
N TYR A 309 -7.07 -6.90 12.20
CA TYR A 309 -7.49 -5.56 12.63
C TYR A 309 -8.03 -5.59 14.06
N ARG A 310 -8.91 -6.54 14.37
CA ARG A 310 -9.57 -6.63 15.67
C ARG A 310 -8.63 -6.98 16.83
N TYR A 311 -7.65 -7.85 16.60
CA TYR A 311 -6.84 -8.44 17.67
C TYR A 311 -5.36 -8.07 17.60
N ALA A 312 -4.76 -7.94 16.41
CA ALA A 312 -3.35 -7.62 16.28
C ALA A 312 -3.09 -6.11 16.42
N VAL A 313 -3.88 -5.26 15.77
CA VAL A 313 -3.65 -3.79 15.75
C VAL A 313 -3.63 -3.18 17.16
N PRO A 314 -4.57 -3.48 18.08
CA PRO A 314 -4.50 -2.95 19.45
C PRO A 314 -3.24 -3.41 20.20
N LEU A 315 -2.78 -4.65 19.95
CA LEU A 315 -1.56 -5.18 20.55
C LEU A 315 -0.32 -4.49 19.98
N LEU A 316 -0.25 -4.28 18.66
CA LEU A 316 0.82 -3.53 18.01
C LEU A 316 0.94 -2.11 18.61
N GLN A 317 -0.19 -1.39 18.71
CA GLN A 317 -0.23 -0.06 19.32
C GLN A 317 0.23 -0.05 20.76
N ALA A 318 -0.22 -1.02 21.58
CA ALA A 318 0.19 -1.13 22.98
C ALA A 318 1.71 -1.32 23.15
N HIS A 319 2.39 -1.90 22.15
CA HIS A 319 3.84 -2.12 22.15
C HIS A 319 4.63 -1.01 21.43
N GLY A 320 3.95 -0.06 20.80
CA GLY A 320 4.57 0.97 19.96
C GLY A 320 5.21 0.37 18.71
N PHE A 321 4.51 -0.59 18.09
CA PHE A 321 4.96 -1.28 16.87
C PHE A 321 4.05 -0.97 15.69
N SER A 322 4.65 -0.82 14.52
CA SER A 322 3.97 -0.72 13.22
C SER A 322 3.90 -2.08 12.54
N GLY A 323 3.02 -2.23 11.55
CA GLY A 323 2.90 -3.42 10.70
C GLY A 323 2.50 -3.07 9.27
N MET A 324 2.88 -3.93 8.32
CA MET A 324 2.48 -3.87 6.91
C MET A 324 1.36 -4.88 6.65
N PHE A 325 0.23 -4.40 6.11
CA PHE A 325 -0.94 -5.22 5.84
C PHE A 325 -1.13 -5.35 4.32
N TYR A 326 -0.98 -6.56 3.80
CA TYR A 326 -1.17 -6.85 2.38
C TYR A 326 -2.64 -7.20 2.11
N ILE A 327 -3.29 -6.45 1.23
CA ILE A 327 -4.74 -6.49 1.05
C ILE A 327 -5.12 -7.16 -0.28
N ILE A 328 -5.98 -8.18 -0.20
CA ILE A 328 -6.68 -8.76 -1.35
C ILE A 328 -7.87 -7.85 -1.68
N THR A 329 -7.72 -6.99 -2.67
CA THR A 329 -8.69 -5.91 -2.92
C THR A 329 -10.10 -6.39 -3.28
N GLY A 330 -10.23 -7.56 -3.92
CA GLY A 330 -11.53 -8.17 -4.24
C GLY A 330 -12.25 -8.78 -3.04
N ALA A 331 -11.58 -8.95 -1.90
CA ALA A 331 -12.16 -9.51 -0.68
C ALA A 331 -12.61 -8.43 0.33
N VAL A 332 -12.24 -7.17 0.12
CA VAL A 332 -12.53 -6.07 1.07
C VAL A 332 -14.04 -5.92 1.28
N GLY A 333 -14.46 -5.98 2.55
CA GLY A 333 -15.86 -5.92 2.97
C GLY A 333 -16.64 -7.23 2.83
N ALA A 334 -16.02 -8.31 2.37
CA ALA A 334 -16.59 -9.65 2.47
C ALA A 334 -16.53 -10.16 3.93
N THR A 335 -17.35 -11.14 4.27
CA THR A 335 -17.35 -11.75 5.60
C THR A 335 -15.96 -12.29 5.96
N GLY A 336 -15.41 -11.84 7.09
CA GLY A 336 -14.07 -12.24 7.58
C GLY A 336 -12.93 -11.37 7.07
N TYR A 337 -13.19 -10.37 6.23
CA TYR A 337 -12.20 -9.45 5.69
C TYR A 337 -12.49 -8.02 6.13
N MET A 338 -11.44 -7.22 6.28
CA MET A 338 -11.58 -5.80 6.62
C MET A 338 -12.44 -5.06 5.59
N SER A 339 -13.18 -4.08 6.07
CA SER A 339 -13.82 -3.04 5.28
C SER A 339 -12.83 -1.94 4.89
N TRP A 340 -13.19 -1.12 3.89
CA TRP A 340 -12.41 0.08 3.56
C TRP A 340 -12.28 1.09 4.72
N GLY A 341 -13.23 1.09 5.65
CA GLY A 341 -13.17 1.92 6.86
C GLY A 341 -12.02 1.49 7.76
N GLU A 342 -11.92 0.19 8.04
CA GLU A 342 -10.88 -0.41 8.87
C GLU A 342 -9.50 -0.29 8.21
N ILE A 343 -9.40 -0.44 6.88
CA ILE A 343 -8.12 -0.26 6.16
C ILE A 343 -7.64 1.19 6.23
N ARG A 344 -8.53 2.19 6.15
CA ARG A 344 -8.14 3.60 6.39
C ARG A 344 -7.72 3.83 7.83
N ASP A 345 -8.37 3.16 8.77
CA ASP A 345 -8.05 3.24 10.19
C ASP A 345 -6.68 2.61 10.51
N LEU A 346 -6.23 1.58 9.76
CA LEU A 346 -4.85 1.09 9.84
C LEU A 346 -3.83 2.22 9.63
N LEU A 347 -4.00 3.01 8.55
CA LEU A 347 -3.10 4.13 8.25
C LEU A 347 -3.15 5.21 9.33
N ALA A 348 -4.35 5.54 9.82
CA ALA A 348 -4.52 6.53 10.90
C ALA A 348 -3.84 6.09 12.21
N GLN A 349 -3.64 4.78 12.39
CA GLN A 349 -3.01 4.15 13.54
C GLN A 349 -1.51 3.90 13.38
N GLY A 350 -0.89 4.38 12.29
CA GLY A 350 0.55 4.25 12.04
C GLY A 350 0.96 2.93 11.36
N MET A 351 -0.01 2.16 10.86
CA MET A 351 0.24 0.95 10.08
C MET A 351 0.44 1.28 8.59
N GLN A 352 1.01 0.34 7.84
CA GLN A 352 1.22 0.44 6.39
C GLN A 352 0.32 -0.53 5.65
N VAL A 353 0.03 -0.21 4.38
CA VAL A 353 -0.80 -1.03 3.50
C VAL A 353 -0.08 -1.34 2.19
N GLY A 354 -0.12 -2.60 1.78
CA GLY A 354 0.46 -3.12 0.54
C GLY A 354 -0.56 -3.90 -0.28
N SER A 355 -0.17 -4.24 -1.51
CA SER A 355 -1.03 -4.94 -2.47
C SER A 355 -0.85 -6.45 -2.41
N HIS A 356 -1.96 -7.19 -2.50
CA HIS A 356 -1.97 -8.66 -2.52
C HIS A 356 -2.84 -9.23 -3.66
N THR A 357 -2.76 -8.61 -4.86
CA THR A 357 -3.62 -8.87 -6.03
C THR A 357 -5.10 -8.56 -5.78
N VAL A 358 -5.96 -8.81 -6.77
CA VAL A 358 -7.41 -8.61 -6.67
C VAL A 358 -8.07 -9.85 -6.10
N HIS A 359 -7.76 -11.02 -6.66
CA HIS A 359 -8.45 -12.28 -6.34
C HIS A 359 -7.57 -13.31 -5.64
N HIS A 360 -6.39 -12.91 -5.15
CA HIS A 360 -5.41 -13.81 -4.56
C HIS A 360 -4.96 -14.92 -5.55
N THR A 361 -4.89 -14.55 -6.83
CA THR A 361 -4.52 -15.47 -7.91
C THR A 361 -3.02 -15.80 -7.83
N SER A 362 -2.68 -17.10 -7.87
CA SER A 362 -1.29 -17.54 -7.97
C SER A 362 -0.68 -17.07 -9.29
N LEU A 363 0.22 -16.09 -9.22
CA LEU A 363 0.81 -15.47 -10.41
C LEU A 363 1.66 -16.47 -11.21
N GLY A 364 2.29 -17.44 -10.54
CA GLY A 364 3.08 -18.46 -11.23
C GLY A 364 2.26 -19.33 -12.20
N TRP A 365 0.96 -19.51 -11.96
CA TRP A 365 0.11 -20.30 -12.86
C TRP A 365 -0.36 -19.54 -14.10
N ILE A 366 -0.42 -18.21 -14.02
CA ILE A 366 -1.00 -17.37 -15.07
C ILE A 366 0.05 -16.54 -15.82
N ILE A 367 1.23 -16.28 -15.25
CA ILE A 367 2.23 -15.37 -15.84
C ILE A 367 2.69 -15.74 -17.25
N ILE A 368 2.69 -17.03 -17.60
CA ILE A 368 3.00 -17.50 -18.97
C ILE A 368 1.75 -17.70 -19.82
N GLY A 369 0.72 -18.36 -19.26
CA GLY A 369 -0.48 -18.73 -20.00
C GLY A 369 -1.43 -17.56 -20.28
N ASP A 370 -1.45 -16.57 -19.38
CA ASP A 370 -2.28 -15.38 -19.44
C ASP A 370 -1.57 -14.17 -18.76
N PRO A 371 -0.55 -13.59 -19.43
CA PRO A 371 0.15 -12.42 -18.91
C PRO A 371 -0.76 -11.18 -18.81
N GLN A 372 -1.86 -11.11 -19.57
CA GLN A 372 -2.80 -10.00 -19.49
C GLN A 372 -3.58 -10.05 -18.19
N LEU A 373 -4.07 -11.22 -17.78
CA LEU A 373 -4.70 -11.40 -16.48
C LEU A 373 -3.72 -11.10 -15.34
N THR A 374 -2.46 -11.51 -15.47
CA THR A 374 -1.44 -11.18 -14.47
C THR A 374 -1.28 -9.68 -14.31
N GLN A 375 -1.16 -8.95 -15.43
CA GLN A 375 -1.08 -7.49 -15.42
C GLN A 375 -2.32 -6.85 -14.77
N GLN A 376 -3.51 -7.38 -15.07
CA GLN A 376 -4.76 -6.88 -14.48
C GLN A 376 -4.81 -7.08 -12.96
N GLU A 377 -4.40 -8.25 -12.47
CA GLU A 377 -4.32 -8.54 -11.02
C GLU A 377 -3.40 -7.56 -10.29
N LEU A 378 -2.27 -7.17 -10.90
CA LEU A 378 -1.29 -6.25 -10.31
C LEU A 378 -1.76 -4.79 -10.35
N GLN A 379 -2.26 -4.33 -11.51
CA GLN A 379 -2.64 -2.94 -11.73
C GLN A 379 -3.95 -2.58 -11.04
N LEU A 380 -4.94 -3.47 -11.09
CA LEU A 380 -6.25 -3.18 -10.51
C LEU A 380 -6.19 -3.20 -8.98
N SER A 381 -5.41 -4.10 -8.37
CA SER A 381 -5.24 -4.09 -6.91
C SER A 381 -4.52 -2.82 -6.44
N LYS A 382 -3.44 -2.43 -7.13
CA LYS A 382 -2.72 -1.18 -6.85
C LYS A 382 -3.64 0.04 -6.95
N SER A 383 -4.28 0.22 -8.11
CA SER A 383 -5.11 1.40 -8.37
C SER A 383 -6.32 1.49 -7.44
N THR A 384 -6.94 0.35 -7.10
CA THR A 384 -8.04 0.28 -6.13
C THR A 384 -7.58 0.77 -4.75
N LEU A 385 -6.45 0.27 -4.24
CA LEU A 385 -5.90 0.75 -2.96
C LEU A 385 -5.60 2.24 -3.00
N GLN A 386 -4.91 2.73 -4.04
CA GLN A 386 -4.57 4.15 -4.17
C GLN A 386 -5.82 5.04 -4.23
N GLN A 387 -6.88 4.60 -4.93
CA GLN A 387 -8.14 5.33 -5.01
C GLN A 387 -8.86 5.41 -3.65
N HIS A 388 -8.87 4.32 -2.88
CA HIS A 388 -9.58 4.27 -1.61
C HIS A 388 -8.81 4.89 -0.44
N LEU A 389 -7.48 4.95 -0.52
CA LEU A 389 -6.60 5.36 0.58
C LEU A 389 -5.92 6.71 0.32
N GLY A 390 -5.83 7.16 -0.93
CA GLY A 390 -5.20 8.43 -1.27
C GLY A 390 -3.67 8.45 -1.07
N ILE A 391 -3.03 7.29 -0.97
CA ILE A 391 -1.58 7.11 -0.83
C ILE A 391 -1.02 6.33 -2.02
N THR A 392 0.28 6.48 -2.29
CA THR A 392 1.00 5.65 -3.27
C THR A 392 1.23 4.25 -2.71
N ILE A 393 1.00 3.22 -3.51
CA ILE A 393 1.24 1.83 -3.12
C ILE A 393 2.47 1.29 -3.86
N GLN A 394 3.53 0.98 -3.12
CA GLN A 394 4.81 0.53 -3.69
C GLN A 394 5.24 -0.86 -3.19
N GLN A 395 4.50 -1.46 -2.26
CA GLN A 395 4.83 -2.76 -1.68
C GLN A 395 3.82 -3.81 -2.13
N PHE A 396 4.34 -4.99 -2.46
CA PHE A 396 3.57 -6.13 -2.93
C PHE A 396 3.90 -7.40 -2.12
N CYS A 397 2.95 -8.32 -2.04
CA CYS A 397 3.17 -9.68 -1.55
C CYS A 397 2.62 -10.67 -2.57
N TYR A 398 3.40 -11.71 -2.91
CA TYR A 398 2.96 -12.73 -3.87
C TYR A 398 1.98 -13.72 -3.22
N PRO A 399 0.76 -13.89 -3.76
CA PRO A 399 -0.16 -14.95 -3.30
C PRO A 399 0.50 -16.32 -3.31
N SER A 400 0.55 -16.99 -2.15
CA SER A 400 1.21 -18.29 -1.98
C SER A 400 2.69 -18.34 -2.42
N GLY A 401 3.33 -17.17 -2.61
CA GLY A 401 4.77 -17.04 -2.90
C GLY A 401 5.14 -17.39 -4.31
N GLU A 402 4.16 -17.57 -5.18
CA GLU A 402 4.39 -17.90 -6.57
C GLU A 402 4.69 -16.64 -7.39
N PRO A 403 5.64 -16.69 -8.32
CA PRO A 403 6.38 -17.86 -8.83
C PRO A 403 7.68 -18.20 -8.08
N PHE A 404 7.99 -17.56 -6.96
CA PHE A 404 9.27 -17.76 -6.26
C PHE A 404 9.38 -19.09 -5.52
N ARG A 405 8.25 -19.76 -5.29
CA ARG A 405 8.21 -21.07 -4.65
C ARG A 405 8.47 -22.21 -5.63
N HIS A 406 7.76 -22.26 -6.76
CA HIS A 406 7.86 -23.39 -7.69
C HIS A 406 8.08 -22.98 -9.17
N GLY A 407 7.97 -21.70 -9.49
CA GLY A 407 8.17 -21.20 -10.85
C GLY A 407 9.63 -21.17 -11.28
N THR A 408 9.82 -21.10 -12.59
CA THR A 408 11.09 -20.95 -13.29
C THR A 408 11.67 -19.55 -13.13
N ALA A 409 12.99 -19.40 -13.36
CA ALA A 409 13.64 -18.10 -13.38
C ALA A 409 13.03 -17.11 -14.40
N LEU A 410 12.47 -17.63 -15.51
CA LEU A 410 11.78 -16.80 -16.50
C LEU A 410 10.46 -16.24 -15.95
N GLU A 411 9.69 -17.05 -15.22
CA GLU A 411 8.44 -16.62 -14.58
C GLU A 411 8.70 -15.58 -13.51
N GLN A 412 9.72 -15.81 -12.68
CA GLN A 412 10.20 -14.85 -11.68
C GLN A 412 10.62 -13.53 -12.36
N ALA A 413 11.48 -13.59 -13.37
CA ALA A 413 11.93 -12.38 -14.07
C ALA A 413 10.78 -11.60 -14.73
N ARG A 414 9.78 -12.30 -15.28
CA ARG A 414 8.61 -11.64 -15.89
C ARG A 414 7.77 -10.90 -14.86
N VAL A 415 7.44 -11.54 -13.74
CA VAL A 415 6.61 -10.88 -12.72
C VAL A 415 7.34 -9.70 -12.08
N THR A 416 8.66 -9.78 -11.88
CA THR A 416 9.42 -8.65 -11.32
C THR A 416 9.50 -7.48 -12.29
N VAL A 417 9.62 -7.74 -13.59
CA VAL A 417 9.54 -6.69 -14.62
C VAL A 417 8.15 -6.04 -14.64
N MET A 418 7.08 -6.82 -14.53
CA MET A 418 5.71 -6.28 -14.45
C MET A 418 5.52 -5.40 -13.22
N LEU A 419 5.92 -5.88 -12.03
CA LEU A 419 5.86 -5.11 -10.79
C LEU A 419 6.64 -3.80 -10.87
N ALA A 420 7.89 -3.84 -11.36
CA ALA A 420 8.69 -2.64 -11.58
C ALA A 420 8.01 -1.70 -12.59
N SER A 421 7.45 -2.23 -13.68
CA SER A 421 6.75 -1.44 -14.68
C SER A 421 5.41 -0.87 -14.20
N ASP A 422 4.87 -1.35 -13.08
CA ASP A 422 3.67 -0.80 -12.43
C ASP A 422 4.02 0.14 -11.27
N GLY A 423 5.30 0.33 -10.99
CA GLY A 423 5.82 1.19 -9.96
C GLY A 423 5.79 0.66 -8.55
N TYR A 424 5.84 -0.66 -8.41
CA TYR A 424 6.21 -1.27 -7.15
C TYR A 424 7.72 -1.15 -6.95
N VAL A 425 8.13 -0.95 -5.70
CA VAL A 425 9.53 -0.85 -5.28
C VAL A 425 9.99 -2.15 -4.64
N GLY A 426 9.09 -2.84 -3.92
CA GLY A 426 9.42 -4.05 -3.20
C GLY A 426 8.34 -5.11 -3.28
N ALA A 427 8.76 -6.37 -3.19
CA ALA A 427 7.85 -7.49 -3.03
C ALA A 427 8.39 -8.56 -2.08
N THR A 428 7.51 -9.05 -1.20
CA THR A 428 7.79 -10.13 -0.26
C THR A 428 7.33 -11.49 -0.78
N THR A 429 8.08 -12.53 -0.45
CA THR A 429 7.84 -13.93 -0.87
C THR A 429 7.29 -14.78 0.29
N ASP A 430 6.52 -15.85 0.01
CA ASP A 430 6.12 -16.91 0.99
C ASP A 430 5.34 -18.09 0.39
N PRO A 431 5.54 -19.37 0.73
CA PRO A 431 6.68 -19.94 1.43
C PRO A 431 7.78 -20.34 0.43
N GLY A 432 9.04 -20.16 0.81
CA GLY A 432 10.19 -20.38 -0.06
C GLY A 432 11.51 -20.21 0.72
N PRO A 433 12.59 -19.70 0.10
CA PRO A 433 13.79 -19.28 0.83
C PRO A 433 13.41 -18.32 1.96
N THR A 434 13.82 -18.66 3.19
CA THR A 434 13.63 -17.83 4.39
C THR A 434 14.96 -17.20 4.79
N GLY A 435 14.91 -16.04 5.44
CA GLY A 435 16.07 -15.34 5.95
C GLY A 435 15.77 -13.89 6.33
N TRP A 436 16.80 -13.23 6.84
CA TRP A 436 16.74 -11.84 7.30
C TRP A 436 17.69 -10.92 6.54
N LEU A 437 18.52 -11.44 5.63
CA LEU A 437 19.44 -10.62 4.84
C LEU A 437 18.74 -10.14 3.57
N GLN A 438 18.27 -8.89 3.59
CA GLN A 438 17.62 -8.24 2.45
C GLN A 438 18.67 -7.59 1.55
N GLN A 439 18.45 -7.60 0.24
CA GLN A 439 19.47 -7.15 -0.73
C GLN A 439 18.89 -6.12 -1.70
N SER A 440 19.65 -5.05 -1.96
CA SER A 440 19.25 -3.97 -2.88
C SER A 440 19.08 -4.46 -4.33
N THR A 441 19.78 -5.53 -4.69
CA THR A 441 19.74 -6.17 -6.03
C THR A 441 18.60 -7.17 -6.20
N ARG A 442 17.83 -7.46 -5.13
CA ARG A 442 16.69 -8.39 -5.15
C ARG A 442 15.44 -7.80 -4.49
N PRO A 443 15.02 -6.58 -4.87
CA PRO A 443 13.98 -5.85 -4.14
C PRO A 443 12.59 -6.49 -4.26
N PHE A 444 12.36 -7.28 -5.31
CA PHE A 444 11.11 -8.02 -5.54
C PHE A 444 11.15 -9.48 -5.05
N ALA A 445 12.15 -9.85 -4.26
CA ALA A 445 12.30 -11.18 -3.69
C ALA A 445 12.75 -11.10 -2.23
N LEU A 446 12.11 -10.21 -1.45
CA LEU A 446 12.41 -10.02 -0.04
C LEU A 446 12.08 -11.29 0.74
N LEU A 447 13.02 -11.68 1.60
CA LEU A 447 12.94 -12.90 2.39
C LEU A 447 12.08 -12.66 3.62
N ARG A 448 11.21 -13.61 3.93
CA ARG A 448 10.34 -13.58 5.11
C ARG A 448 10.56 -14.80 5.99
N ILE A 449 10.27 -14.62 7.28
CA ILE A 449 10.20 -15.68 8.28
C ILE A 449 8.71 -15.91 8.57
N ARG A 450 8.23 -17.10 8.22
CA ARG A 450 6.86 -17.52 8.51
C ARG A 450 6.70 -17.71 10.02
N VAL A 451 5.69 -17.08 10.60
CA VAL A 451 5.25 -17.36 11.96
C VAL A 451 4.15 -18.41 11.90
N ASP A 452 4.44 -19.59 12.43
CA ASP A 452 3.52 -20.73 12.39
C ASP A 452 2.63 -20.73 13.64
N GLY A 453 1.31 -20.80 13.47
CA GLY A 453 0.35 -20.82 14.58
C GLY A 453 0.57 -21.92 15.62
N ARG A 454 1.32 -22.97 15.26
CA ARG A 454 1.65 -24.12 16.10
C ARG A 454 2.95 -23.96 16.87
N GLU A 455 3.78 -23.00 16.51
CA GLU A 455 5.11 -22.87 17.07
C GLU A 455 5.07 -22.40 18.53
N SER A 456 6.03 -22.85 19.33
CA SER A 456 6.20 -22.33 20.68
C SER A 456 6.88 -20.96 20.64
N LEU A 457 6.79 -20.18 21.73
CA LEU A 457 7.57 -18.94 21.84
C LEU A 457 9.08 -19.20 21.69
N ALA A 458 9.57 -20.36 22.14
CA ALA A 458 10.99 -20.71 21.98
C ALA A 458 11.38 -20.93 20.52
N ASP A 459 10.52 -21.58 19.74
CA ASP A 459 10.73 -21.78 18.29
C ASP A 459 10.69 -20.45 17.54
N PHE A 460 9.72 -19.58 17.89
CA PHE A 460 9.64 -18.22 17.37
C PHE A 460 10.94 -17.45 17.62
N ILE A 461 11.45 -17.46 18.85
CA ILE A 461 12.71 -16.80 19.21
C ILE A 461 13.88 -17.40 18.41
N ALA A 462 13.93 -18.72 18.27
CA ALA A 462 15.00 -19.40 17.53
C ALA A 462 14.98 -19.10 16.02
N SER A 463 13.85 -18.61 15.48
CA SER A 463 13.75 -18.18 14.08
C SER A 463 14.36 -16.80 13.82
N LEU A 464 14.52 -15.98 14.87
CA LEU A 464 15.08 -14.62 14.78
C LEU A 464 16.61 -14.66 14.65
N PRO A 465 17.24 -13.62 14.07
CA PRO A 465 18.70 -13.50 14.07
C PRO A 465 19.24 -13.46 15.50
N SER A 466 20.33 -14.18 15.73
CA SER A 466 21.06 -14.26 17.00
C SER A 466 21.77 -12.97 17.39
#